data_AF-A0A1R3HG57-F1
#
_entry.id   AF-A0A1R3HG57-F1
#
_cell.length_a   1.000
_cell.length_b   1.000
_cell.length_c   1.000
_cell.angle_alpha   90.00
_cell.angle_beta   90.00
_cell.angle_gamma   90.00
#
_symmetry.space_group_name_H-M   'P 1'
#
loop_
_entity.id
_entity.type
_entity.pdbx_description
1 polymer ?
#
loop_
_entity_poly.entity_id
_entity_poly.type
_entity_poly.pdbx_seq_one_letter_code
_entity_poly.pdbx_strand_id
1 'polypeptide(L)'
;MALMNSSKFVRRVEKNVSQKLDQSLVPVLEHFAKVEAEFDLQDVLQRFTYDNMCNLVFGVDPIPNSLSIDFPHVASKEAFTQAEKVLEYRHLVPMSFWKLQIWLQIREEKKMIKAQEILDDFMYTSAFR
;
A
#
# COMPACT_ATOMS: atom_id res chain seq x y z
N MET A 1 6.34 19.33 4.59
CA MET A 1 5.70 18.96 5.88
C MET A 1 4.53 19.86 6.31
N ALA A 2 4.49 21.16 5.97
CA ALA A 2 3.43 22.07 6.44
C ALA A 2 1.99 21.66 6.07
N LEU A 3 1.79 21.05 4.89
CA LEU A 3 0.47 20.55 4.46
C LEU A 3 -0.07 19.41 5.34
N MET A 4 0.79 18.45 5.70
CA MET A 4 0.43 17.29 6.52
C MET A 4 0.14 17.65 7.98
N ASN A 5 0.69 18.76 8.48
CA ASN A 5 0.44 19.23 9.85
C ASN A 5 -0.70 20.26 9.95
N SER A 6 -1.50 20.41 8.89
CA SER A 6 -2.66 21.29 8.92
C SER A 6 -3.84 20.61 9.61
N SER A 7 -4.60 21.35 10.42
CA SER A 7 -5.81 20.82 11.09
C SER A 7 -6.83 20.23 10.11
N LYS A 8 -6.91 20.81 8.90
CA LYS A 8 -7.75 20.30 7.81
C LYS A 8 -7.31 18.92 7.34
N PHE A 9 -5.99 18.70 7.18
CA PHE A 9 -5.47 17.40 6.77
C PHE A 9 -5.68 16.35 7.86
N VAL A 10 -5.33 16.66 9.12
CA VAL A 10 -5.52 15.75 10.26
C VAL A 10 -6.98 15.32 10.38
N ARG A 11 -7.92 16.27 10.30
CA ARG A 11 -9.36 15.96 10.34
C ARG A 11 -9.82 15.08 9.16
N ARG A 12 -9.21 15.25 7.98
CA ARG A 12 -9.49 14.41 6.81
C ARG A 12 -8.99 12.98 7.03
N VAL A 13 -7.78 12.83 7.57
CA VAL A 13 -7.21 11.52 7.94
C VAL A 13 -8.08 10.84 8.97
N GLU A 14 -8.41 11.52 10.07
CA GLU A 14 -9.28 10.98 11.13
C GLU A 14 -10.62 10.51 10.56
N LYS A 15 -11.29 11.34 9.77
CA LYS A 15 -12.56 10.96 9.14
C LYS A 15 -12.40 9.73 8.25
N ASN A 16 -11.38 9.70 7.40
CA ASN A 16 -11.16 8.59 6.47
C ASN A 16 -10.89 7.27 7.21
N VAL A 17 -9.99 7.31 8.20
CA VAL A 17 -9.64 6.16 9.03
C VAL A 17 -10.87 5.66 9.77
N SER A 18 -11.63 6.52 10.45
CA SER A 18 -12.85 6.12 11.17
C SER A 18 -13.88 5.47 10.25
N GLN A 19 -14.09 6.02 9.05
CA GLN A 19 -15.00 5.42 8.07
C GLN A 19 -14.51 4.03 7.60
N LYS A 20 -13.22 3.88 7.31
CA LYS A 20 -12.64 2.58 6.90
C LYS A 20 -12.61 1.56 8.02
N LEU A 21 -12.47 1.99 9.28
CA LEU A 21 -12.53 1.11 10.44
C LEU A 21 -13.88 0.38 10.47
N ASP A 22 -14.97 1.15 10.41
CA ASP A 22 -16.34 0.60 10.49
C ASP A 22 -16.71 -0.23 9.26
N GLN A 23 -16.26 0.20 8.07
CA GLN A 23 -16.69 -0.41 6.80
C GLN A 23 -15.87 -1.62 6.36
N SER A 24 -14.62 -1.75 6.83
CA SER A 24 -13.69 -2.76 6.32
C SER A 24 -12.96 -3.50 7.43
N LEU A 25 -12.24 -2.80 8.33
CA LEU A 25 -11.40 -3.47 9.33
C LEU A 25 -12.23 -4.28 10.33
N VAL A 26 -13.25 -3.67 10.94
CA VAL A 26 -14.12 -4.34 11.92
C VAL A 26 -14.83 -5.54 11.29
N PRO A 27 -15.48 -5.44 10.11
CA PRO A 27 -16.08 -6.59 9.44
C PRO A 27 -15.11 -7.74 9.15
N VAL A 28 -13.88 -7.45 8.72
CA VAL A 28 -12.86 -8.47 8.45
C VAL A 28 -12.43 -9.17 9.74
N LEU A 29 -12.16 -8.42 10.81
CA LEU A 29 -11.78 -8.99 12.10
C LEU A 29 -12.92 -9.81 12.73
N GLU A 30 -14.16 -9.32 12.65
CA GLU A 30 -15.34 -10.09 13.08
C GLU A 30 -15.49 -11.38 12.28
N HIS A 31 -15.23 -11.36 10.97
CA HIS A 31 -15.29 -12.56 10.15
C HIS A 31 -14.29 -13.60 10.63
N PHE A 32 -13.01 -13.23 10.77
CA PHE A 32 -11.97 -14.13 11.29
C PHE A 32 -12.29 -14.67 12.68
N ALA A 33 -12.82 -13.82 13.57
CA ALA A 33 -13.26 -14.25 14.89
C ALA A 33 -14.41 -15.26 14.83
N LYS A 34 -15.37 -15.09 13.90
CA LYS A 34 -16.51 -16.00 13.72
C LYS A 34 -16.12 -17.34 13.13
N VAL A 35 -15.16 -17.38 12.21
CA VAL A 35 -14.69 -18.62 11.58
C VAL A 35 -13.53 -19.27 12.34
N GLU A 36 -13.12 -18.69 13.47
CA GLU A 36 -11.98 -19.14 14.29
C GLU A 36 -10.71 -19.36 13.47
N ALA A 37 -10.48 -18.51 12.47
CA ALA A 37 -9.33 -18.63 11.58
C ALA A 37 -8.19 -17.69 12.01
N GLU A 38 -6.97 -18.22 11.93
CA GLU A 38 -5.76 -17.42 12.11
C GLU A 38 -5.56 -16.49 10.90
N PHE A 39 -5.01 -15.30 11.16
CA PHE A 39 -4.68 -14.33 10.13
C PHE A 39 -3.41 -13.57 10.49
N ASP A 40 -2.71 -13.09 9.47
CA ASP A 40 -1.56 -12.22 9.65
C ASP A 40 -2.01 -10.77 9.89
N LEU A 41 -1.92 -10.33 11.14
CA LEU A 41 -2.26 -8.96 11.54
C LEU A 41 -1.42 -7.91 10.78
N GLN A 42 -0.19 -8.23 10.39
CA GLN A 42 0.64 -7.33 9.60
C GLN A 42 0.05 -7.12 8.20
N ASP A 43 -0.36 -8.19 7.50
CA ASP A 43 -0.99 -8.05 6.17
C ASP A 43 -2.33 -7.29 6.27
N VAL A 44 -3.13 -7.56 7.31
CA VAL A 44 -4.38 -6.83 7.56
C VAL A 44 -4.13 -5.33 7.71
N LEU A 45 -3.19 -4.93 8.59
CA LEU A 45 -2.89 -3.52 8.82
C LEU A 45 -2.22 -2.86 7.62
N GLN A 46 -1.41 -3.59 6.84
CA GLN A 46 -0.84 -3.09 5.59
C GLN A 46 -1.92 -2.83 4.55
N ARG A 47 -2.87 -3.75 4.35
CA ARG A 47 -4.02 -3.57 3.44
C ARG A 47 -4.90 -2.41 3.89
N PHE A 48 -5.18 -2.30 5.19
CA PHE A 48 -5.93 -1.19 5.77
C PHE A 48 -5.24 0.16 5.50
N THR A 49 -3.93 0.24 5.73
CA THR A 49 -3.16 1.46 5.52
C THR A 49 -3.08 1.82 4.04
N TYR A 50 -2.89 0.82 3.18
CA TYR A 50 -2.86 1.00 1.73
C TYR A 50 -4.18 1.62 1.21
N ASP A 51 -5.32 1.04 1.58
CA ASP A 51 -6.64 1.54 1.16
C ASP A 51 -6.88 2.98 1.65
N ASN A 52 -6.50 3.29 2.90
CA ASN A 52 -6.58 4.65 3.45
C ASN A 52 -5.67 5.64 2.69
N MET A 53 -4.45 5.24 2.35
CA MET A 53 -3.51 6.06 1.60
C MET A 53 -3.99 6.34 0.18
N CYS A 54 -4.51 5.34 -0.52
CA CYS A 54 -5.10 5.51 -1.84
C CYS A 54 -6.24 6.55 -1.82
N ASN A 55 -7.14 6.45 -0.84
CA ASN A 55 -8.22 7.42 -0.67
C ASN A 55 -7.69 8.83 -0.35
N LEU A 56 -6.72 8.96 0.56
CA LEU A 56 -6.17 10.27 0.94
C LEU A 56 -5.39 10.97 -0.18
N VAL A 57 -4.69 10.21 -1.02
CA VAL A 57 -3.81 10.73 -2.08
C VAL A 57 -4.57 10.93 -3.38
N PHE A 58 -5.34 9.94 -3.81
CA PHE A 58 -6.04 9.94 -5.10
C PHE A 58 -7.51 10.35 -5.01
N GLY A 59 -8.06 10.48 -3.79
CA GLY A 59 -9.47 10.80 -3.58
C GLY A 59 -10.42 9.64 -3.92
N VAL A 60 -9.87 8.45 -4.21
CA VAL A 60 -10.62 7.25 -4.59
C VAL A 60 -10.23 6.09 -3.70
N ASP A 61 -11.22 5.32 -3.27
CA ASP A 61 -10.97 4.00 -2.74
C ASP A 61 -10.47 3.09 -3.87
N PRO A 62 -9.43 2.26 -3.65
CA PRO A 62 -9.04 1.27 -4.63
C PRO A 62 -10.21 0.31 -4.86
N ILE A 63 -10.52 0.02 -6.12
CA ILE A 63 -11.56 -0.96 -6.50
C ILE A 63 -10.86 -2.13 -7.22
N PRO A 64 -10.86 -3.34 -6.65
CA PRO A 64 -11.39 -3.70 -5.33
C PRO A 64 -10.54 -3.14 -4.16
N ASN A 65 -11.17 -2.98 -3.00
CA ASN A 65 -10.44 -2.66 -1.76
C ASN A 65 -9.43 -3.78 -1.47
N SER A 66 -8.22 -3.42 -1.06
CA SER A 66 -7.23 -4.42 -0.69
C SER A 66 -7.63 -5.17 0.58
N LEU A 67 -8.30 -4.49 1.52
CA LEU A 67 -8.85 -5.10 2.72
C LEU A 67 -10.33 -5.48 2.52
N SER A 68 -10.58 -6.76 2.26
CA SER A 68 -11.90 -7.38 2.28
C SER A 68 -11.78 -8.83 2.75
N ILE A 69 -12.91 -9.47 3.05
CA ILE A 69 -12.96 -10.86 3.56
C ILE A 69 -12.22 -11.83 2.64
N ASP A 70 -12.28 -11.62 1.32
CA ASP A 70 -11.66 -12.51 0.32
C ASP A 70 -10.15 -12.26 0.13
N PHE A 71 -9.58 -11.25 0.77
CA PHE A 71 -8.16 -10.85 0.65
C PHE A 71 -7.69 -10.79 -0.81
N PRO A 72 -8.38 -10.01 -1.68
CA PRO A 72 -8.15 -10.04 -3.11
C PRO A 72 -6.71 -9.67 -3.42
N HIS A 73 -6.21 -10.25 -4.51
CA HIS A 73 -4.96 -9.84 -5.10
C HIS A 73 -5.14 -8.48 -5.78
N VAL A 74 -4.42 -7.47 -5.30
CA VAL A 74 -4.43 -6.11 -5.86
C VAL A 74 -3.04 -5.80 -6.39
N ALA A 75 -2.91 -5.74 -7.72
CA ALA A 75 -1.62 -5.59 -8.39
C ALA A 75 -0.87 -4.33 -7.93
N SER A 76 -1.58 -3.21 -7.72
CA SER A 76 -0.96 -1.97 -7.22
C SER A 76 -0.49 -2.08 -5.77
N LYS A 77 -1.19 -2.82 -4.89
CA LYS A 77 -0.72 -3.10 -3.51
C LYS A 77 0.54 -3.96 -3.53
N GLU A 78 0.56 -5.00 -4.36
CA GLU A 78 1.76 -5.84 -4.47
C GLU A 78 2.94 -5.05 -5.03
N ALA A 79 2.73 -4.28 -6.09
CA ALA A 79 3.75 -3.39 -6.66
C ALA A 79 4.28 -2.40 -5.62
N PHE A 80 3.40 -1.80 -4.82
CA PHE A 80 3.78 -0.92 -3.71
C PHE A 80 4.67 -1.65 -2.69
N THR A 81 4.24 -2.83 -2.21
CA THR A 81 5.04 -3.65 -1.28
C THR A 81 6.38 -4.09 -1.89
N GLN A 82 6.46 -4.37 -3.19
CA GLN A 82 7.74 -4.65 -3.85
C GLN A 82 8.64 -3.42 -3.90
N ALA A 83 8.09 -2.24 -4.20
CA ALA A 83 8.84 -1.00 -4.18
C ALA A 83 9.38 -0.70 -2.78
N GLU A 84 8.58 -0.87 -1.72
CA GLU A 84 9.01 -0.75 -0.32
C GLU A 84 10.20 -1.66 -0.01
N LYS A 85 10.12 -2.95 -0.37
CA LYS A 85 11.21 -3.92 -0.15
C LYS A 85 12.50 -3.52 -0.86
N VAL A 86 12.42 -3.02 -2.09
CA VAL A 86 13.61 -2.56 -2.82
C VAL A 86 14.19 -1.29 -2.19
N LEU A 87 13.34 -0.37 -1.71
CA LEU A 87 13.78 0.82 -0.99
C LEU A 87 14.46 0.47 0.33
N GLU A 88 13.87 -0.42 1.13
CA GLU A 88 14.46 -0.95 2.36
C GLU A 88 15.83 -1.56 2.09
N TYR A 89 15.92 -2.43 1.07
CA TYR A 89 17.17 -3.04 0.67
C TYR A 89 18.24 -1.99 0.28
N ARG A 90 17.84 -0.95 -0.47
CA ARG A 90 18.73 0.16 -0.84
C ARG A 90 19.28 0.90 0.39
N HIS A 91 18.52 0.97 1.50
CA HIS A 91 18.98 1.60 2.74
C HIS A 91 19.92 0.72 3.56
N LEU A 92 19.86 -0.60 3.40
CA LEU A 92 20.74 -1.55 4.09
C LEU A 92 22.09 -1.76 3.38
N VAL A 93 22.17 -1.41 2.09
CA VAL A 93 23.31 -1.74 1.23
C VAL A 93 24.18 -0.52 0.94
N PRO A 94 25.53 -0.64 1.00
CA PRO A 94 26.42 0.44 0.60
C PRO A 94 26.21 0.88 -0.85
N MET A 95 26.29 2.19 -1.13
CA MET A 95 26.07 2.75 -2.47
C MET A 95 26.92 2.13 -3.58
N SER A 96 28.16 1.73 -3.28
CA SER A 96 29.04 1.05 -4.24
C SER A 96 28.48 -0.30 -4.68
N PHE A 97 27.93 -1.08 -3.75
CA PHE A 97 27.33 -2.38 -4.04
C PHE A 97 26.00 -2.23 -4.79
N TRP A 98 25.17 -1.26 -4.41
CA TRP A 98 23.95 -0.93 -5.15
C TRP A 98 24.23 -0.55 -6.62
N LYS A 99 25.24 0.31 -6.86
CA LYS A 99 25.66 0.68 -8.23
C LYS A 99 26.17 -0.52 -9.02
N LEU A 100 26.91 -1.43 -8.38
CA LEU A 100 27.37 -2.66 -9.01
C LEU A 100 26.19 -3.57 -9.38
N GLN A 101 25.19 -3.70 -8.50
CA GLN A 101 23.99 -4.48 -8.79
C GLN A 101 23.17 -3.91 -9.94
N ILE A 102 23.06 -2.57 -10.03
CA ILE A 102 22.44 -1.91 -11.18
C ILE A 102 23.22 -2.22 -12.47
N TRP A 103 24.54 -2.03 -12.43
CA TRP A 103 25.39 -2.26 -13.59
C TRP A 103 25.31 -3.70 -14.10
N LEU A 104 25.21 -4.67 -13.18
CA LEU A 104 25.05 -6.09 -13.48
C LEU A 104 23.58 -6.50 -13.71
N GLN A 105 22.63 -5.57 -13.67
CA GLN A 105 21.18 -5.80 -13.78
C GLN A 105 20.62 -6.87 -12.82
N ILE A 106 21.11 -6.88 -11.58
CA ILE A 106 20.77 -7.90 -10.59
C ILE A 106 19.39 -7.61 -9.98
N ARG A 107 18.44 -8.49 -10.30
CA ARG A 107 17.12 -8.77 -9.69
C ARG A 107 16.30 -7.62 -9.09
N GLU A 108 16.76 -6.96 -8.03
CA GLU A 108 15.96 -5.97 -7.29
C GLU A 108 15.64 -4.72 -8.11
N GLU A 109 16.55 -4.26 -8.96
CA GLU A 109 16.27 -3.14 -9.87
C GLU A 109 15.17 -3.50 -10.88
N LYS A 110 15.21 -4.72 -11.45
CA LYS A 110 14.16 -5.18 -12.38
C LYS A 110 12.79 -5.28 -11.71
N LYS A 111 12.74 -5.65 -10.43
CA LYS A 111 11.48 -5.65 -9.66
C LYS A 111 10.98 -4.23 -9.44
N MET A 112 11.85 -3.27 -9.13
CA MET A 112 11.48 -1.87 -8.99
C MET A 112 10.90 -1.29 -10.27
N ILE A 113 11.53 -1.54 -11.43
CA ILE A 113 11.04 -1.05 -12.72
C ILE A 113 9.61 -1.56 -12.98
N LYS A 114 9.38 -2.87 -12.81
CA LYS A 114 8.04 -3.46 -12.98
C LYS A 114 7.01 -2.92 -11.98
N ALA A 115 7.41 -2.76 -10.73
CA ALA A 115 6.56 -2.18 -9.70
C ALA A 115 6.17 -0.74 -10.06
N GLN A 116 7.13 0.03 -10.56
CA GLN A 116 6.89 1.39 -11.02
C GLN A 116 5.92 1.44 -12.21
N GLU A 117 6.09 0.58 -13.21
CA GLU A 117 5.15 0.49 -14.34
C GLU A 117 3.70 0.24 -13.89
N ILE A 118 3.49 -0.69 -12.96
CA ILE A 118 2.17 -1.00 -12.41
C ILE A 118 1.60 0.18 -11.60
N LEU A 119 2.42 0.83 -10.79
CA LEU A 119 2.00 1.98 -10.00
C LEU A 119 1.68 3.19 -10.88
N ASP A 120 2.48 3.43 -11.92
CA ASP A 120 2.24 4.49 -12.89
C ASP A 120 0.90 4.25 -13.59
N ASP A 121 0.65 3.05 -14.11
CA ASP A 121 -0.64 2.69 -14.73
C ASP A 121 -1.83 2.86 -13.77
N PHE A 122 -1.67 2.43 -12.52
CA PHE A 122 -2.67 2.65 -11.48
C PHE A 122 -2.91 4.14 -11.23
N MET A 123 -1.87 4.96 -11.13
CA MET A 123 -1.99 6.40 -10.93
C MET A 123 -2.69 7.08 -12.11
N TYR A 124 -2.32 6.76 -13.36
CA TYR A 124 -2.99 7.29 -14.54
C TYR A 124 -4.48 6.93 -14.54
N THR A 125 -4.82 5.68 -14.26
CA THR A 125 -6.22 5.23 -14.23
C THR A 125 -7.01 5.86 -13.07
N SER A 126 -6.36 6.13 -11.94
CA SER A 126 -7.01 6.68 -10.75
C SER A 126 -7.18 8.21 -10.79
N ALA A 127 -6.24 8.93 -11.42
CA ALA A 127 -6.24 10.40 -11.46
C ALA A 127 -7.15 10.98 -12.56
N PHE A 128 -7.45 10.19 -13.60
CA PHE A 128 -8.26 10.61 -14.76
C PHE A 128 -9.66 9.97 -14.78
N ARG A 129 -10.14 9.49 -13.65
CA ARG A 129 -11.48 8.90 -13.49
C ARG A 129 -12.47 9.87 -12.87
#